data_AF-K5E2I3-F1
#
_entry.id   AF-K5E2I3-F1
#
_cell.length_a   1.000
_cell.length_b   1.000
_cell.length_c   1.000
_cell.angle_alpha   90.00
_cell.angle_beta   90.00
_cell.angle_gamma   90.00
#
_symmetry.space_group_name_H-M   'P 1'
#
loop_
_entity.id
_entity.type
_entity.pdbx_description
1 polymer ?
#
loop_
_entity_poly.entity_id
_entity_poly.type
_entity_poly.pdbx_seq_one_letter_code
_entity_poly.pdbx_strand_id
1 'polypeptide(L)'
;MKQNGGEANLSDVNCSIQSDETKPKPTKRQKSSFAGILKVFCIGSILAVSLLAFPSVLPFVVAVWIVWHLVLVHSERPAYLPLVAGLVILLVKFLPRTPASITLSGLMLALIVIRMRTSMTLPRRATLCTSLALIATWTWFYVEWQVIQNCGRELTFDPSRSIVCLGDSLTDGMLPDHGFPDPLSEMLEVEVINLGTSGIATSQGLGQMQRIFSHDPQLVIVELGGHDLLQGKSRDQTKANLLQIIEQCRLQNAEVVLMEIPRGFMFDPFWALEREIAYETDVQLVSDTWLREIVLMSPYAPPGRWMPDSRLSDDGIHSNARGSKAIAQHVANAIHQMYGDSIFQPGYR
;
A
#
# COMPACT_ATOMS: atom_id res chain seq x y z
N MET A 1 -79.06 59.02 -50.96
CA MET A 1 -78.03 59.77 -51.72
C MET A 1 -77.00 60.26 -50.72
N LYS A 2 -75.72 59.87 -50.94
CA LYS A 2 -74.44 60.54 -50.61
C LYS A 2 -74.37 61.41 -49.33
N GLN A 3 -73.54 60.99 -48.36
CA GLN A 3 -72.20 61.56 -48.00
C GLN A 3 -72.29 62.91 -47.29
N ASN A 4 -71.46 63.31 -46.32
CA ASN A 4 -70.31 62.80 -45.56
C ASN A 4 -70.08 63.86 -44.47
N GLY A 5 -69.44 63.53 -43.35
CA GLY A 5 -68.88 64.54 -42.44
C GLY A 5 -68.77 64.03 -41.02
N GLY A 6 -67.61 63.47 -40.69
CA GLY A 6 -67.33 62.93 -39.36
C GLY A 6 -66.89 63.99 -38.36
N GLU A 7 -66.91 63.60 -37.09
CA GLU A 7 -65.92 63.97 -36.09
C GLU A 7 -65.89 62.90 -34.99
N ALA A 8 -64.68 62.60 -34.53
CA ALA A 8 -64.34 61.49 -33.66
C ALA A 8 -64.64 61.80 -32.18
N ASN A 9 -64.99 60.78 -31.39
CA ASN A 9 -64.45 60.70 -30.03
C ASN A 9 -64.42 59.27 -29.46
N LEU A 10 -63.44 59.11 -28.59
CA LEU A 10 -62.87 57.95 -27.92
C LEU A 10 -63.86 57.12 -27.08
N SER A 11 -63.69 55.79 -27.12
CA SER A 11 -63.49 54.96 -25.91
C SER A 11 -63.22 53.50 -26.29
N ASP A 12 -61.93 53.17 -26.28
CA ASP A 12 -61.32 51.96 -25.71
C ASP A 12 -61.75 50.56 -26.19
N VAL A 13 -60.98 50.07 -27.16
CA VAL A 13 -60.62 48.65 -27.31
C VAL A 13 -59.36 48.42 -26.47
N ASN A 14 -59.38 47.49 -25.51
CA ASN A 14 -58.15 46.76 -25.21
C ASN A 14 -58.40 45.32 -24.72
N CYS A 15 -57.83 44.39 -25.47
CA CYS A 15 -57.67 42.99 -25.15
C CYS A 15 -56.56 42.85 -24.11
N SER A 16 -56.79 42.12 -23.02
CA SER A 16 -55.72 41.65 -22.14
C SER A 16 -56.06 40.31 -21.49
N ILE A 17 -55.13 39.38 -21.67
CA ILE A 17 -55.04 38.03 -21.12
C ILE A 17 -54.37 38.10 -19.74
N GLN A 18 -54.93 37.44 -18.71
CA GLN A 18 -54.29 36.84 -17.50
C GLN A 18 -55.41 36.53 -16.48
N SER A 19 -55.43 35.51 -15.61
CA SER A 19 -54.43 34.61 -15.00
C SER A 19 -55.20 33.52 -14.20
N ASP A 20 -54.85 32.22 -14.30
CA ASP A 20 -54.18 31.40 -13.24
C ASP A 20 -55.19 30.83 -12.18
N GLU A 21 -55.27 29.55 -11.81
CA GLU A 21 -54.20 28.66 -11.32
C GLU A 21 -54.48 27.17 -11.67
N THR A 22 -53.51 26.51 -12.31
CA THR A 22 -53.31 25.06 -12.13
C THR A 22 -51.91 24.84 -11.58
N LYS A 23 -51.81 24.64 -10.26
CA LYS A 23 -50.54 24.32 -9.60
C LYS A 23 -49.93 23.05 -10.20
N PRO A 24 -48.69 23.07 -10.73
CA PRO A 24 -48.04 21.86 -11.18
C PRO A 24 -47.63 21.03 -9.96
N LYS A 25 -48.05 19.75 -9.92
CA LYS A 25 -47.57 18.77 -8.94
C LYS A 25 -46.04 18.65 -9.07
N PRO A 26 -45.28 18.65 -7.95
CA PRO A 26 -43.84 18.48 -8.01
C PRO A 26 -43.50 17.12 -8.61
N THR A 27 -42.72 17.15 -9.69
CA THR A 27 -42.31 15.99 -10.46
C THR A 27 -41.37 15.10 -9.63
N LYS A 28 -41.70 13.82 -9.51
CA LYS A 28 -40.91 12.74 -8.87
C LYS A 28 -39.50 12.52 -9.49
N ARG A 29 -39.09 13.33 -10.47
CA ARG A 29 -37.92 13.11 -11.34
C ARG A 29 -36.61 13.69 -10.78
N GLN A 30 -36.66 14.60 -9.80
CA GLN A 30 -35.46 15.29 -9.28
C GLN A 30 -34.81 14.56 -8.08
N LYS A 31 -35.60 13.83 -7.27
CA LYS A 31 -35.09 13.07 -6.10
C LYS A 31 -34.27 11.82 -6.46
N SER A 32 -34.51 11.19 -7.62
CA SER A 32 -33.75 9.99 -8.03
C SER A 32 -32.34 10.31 -8.56
N SER A 33 -32.17 11.47 -9.18
CA SER A 33 -30.88 11.95 -9.68
C SER A 33 -29.90 12.23 -8.54
N PHE A 34 -30.35 12.96 -7.51
CA PHE A 34 -29.51 13.31 -6.37
C PHE A 34 -29.05 12.08 -5.56
N ALA A 35 -29.94 11.11 -5.32
CA ALA A 35 -29.59 9.89 -4.62
C ALA A 35 -28.62 8.98 -5.43
N GLY A 36 -28.73 8.99 -6.77
CA GLY A 36 -27.79 8.30 -7.65
C GLY A 36 -26.41 8.94 -7.63
N ILE A 37 -26.33 10.27 -7.75
CA ILE A 37 -25.09 11.04 -7.69
C ILE A 37 -24.40 10.86 -6.33
N LEU A 38 -25.15 10.94 -5.23
CA LEU A 38 -24.62 10.76 -3.88
C LEU A 38 -24.04 9.36 -3.68
N LYS A 39 -24.70 8.31 -4.20
CA LYS A 39 -24.18 6.93 -4.13
C LYS A 39 -22.88 6.76 -4.91
N VAL A 40 -22.81 7.30 -6.13
CA VAL A 40 -21.59 7.25 -6.95
C VAL A 40 -20.46 8.01 -6.27
N PHE A 41 -20.75 9.19 -5.71
CA PHE A 41 -19.79 9.97 -4.95
C PHE A 41 -19.28 9.19 -3.72
N CYS A 42 -20.16 8.61 -2.90
CA CYS A 42 -19.74 7.82 -1.73
C CYS A 42 -18.86 6.61 -2.12
N ILE A 43 -19.23 5.85 -3.16
CA ILE A 43 -18.41 4.72 -3.63
C ILE A 43 -17.06 5.22 -4.15
N GLY A 44 -17.06 6.32 -4.90
CA GLY A 44 -15.84 6.97 -5.39
C GLY A 44 -14.93 7.43 -4.25
N SER A 45 -15.47 8.01 -3.19
CA SER A 45 -14.72 8.40 -2.00
C SER A 45 -14.13 7.20 -1.26
N ILE A 46 -14.90 6.11 -1.10
CA ILE A 46 -14.40 4.88 -0.44
C ILE A 46 -13.28 4.24 -1.28
N LEU A 47 -13.42 4.23 -2.61
CA LEU A 47 -12.36 3.76 -3.51
C LEU A 47 -11.12 4.65 -3.42
N ALA A 48 -11.27 5.97 -3.40
CA ALA A 48 -10.15 6.89 -3.24
C ALA A 48 -9.40 6.65 -1.91
N VAL A 49 -10.13 6.47 -0.80
CA VAL A 49 -9.53 6.12 0.50
C VAL A 49 -8.85 4.75 0.45
N SER A 50 -9.47 3.76 -0.21
CA SER A 50 -8.87 2.42 -0.37
C SER A 50 -7.59 2.45 -1.20
N LEU A 51 -7.51 3.34 -2.21
CA LEU A 51 -6.30 3.54 -3.01
C LEU A 51 -5.20 4.28 -2.24
N LEU A 52 -5.53 4.99 -1.16
CA LEU A 52 -4.54 5.56 -0.25
C LEU A 52 -4.00 4.53 0.75
N ALA A 53 -4.67 3.38 0.91
CA ALA A 53 -4.22 2.33 1.81
C ALA A 53 -2.82 1.83 1.43
N PHE A 54 -2.01 1.56 2.45
CA PHE A 54 -0.65 1.09 2.25
C PHE A 54 -0.64 -0.36 1.75
N PRO A 55 0.35 -0.74 0.94
CA PRO A 55 0.43 -2.09 0.41
C PRO A 55 0.40 -3.18 1.50
N SER A 56 1.00 -2.94 2.67
CA SER A 56 0.99 -3.88 3.80
C SER A 56 -0.41 -4.34 4.26
N VAL A 57 -1.43 -3.48 4.12
CA VAL A 57 -2.82 -3.80 4.50
C VAL A 57 -3.70 -4.24 3.32
N LEU A 58 -3.11 -4.42 2.14
CA LEU A 58 -3.86 -4.64 0.90
C LEU A 58 -4.78 -5.88 0.94
N PRO A 59 -4.39 -7.04 1.50
CA PRO A 59 -5.30 -8.18 1.59
C PRO A 59 -6.59 -7.85 2.33
N PHE A 60 -6.51 -7.07 3.40
CA PHE A 60 -7.70 -6.66 4.18
C PHE A 60 -8.56 -5.67 3.41
N VAL A 61 -7.96 -4.70 2.71
CA VAL A 61 -8.70 -3.77 1.86
C VAL A 61 -9.47 -4.53 0.78
N VAL A 62 -8.82 -5.47 0.10
CA VAL A 62 -9.46 -6.31 -0.92
C VAL A 62 -10.56 -7.18 -0.31
N ALA A 63 -10.36 -7.72 0.89
CA ALA A 63 -11.37 -8.48 1.62
C ALA A 63 -12.65 -7.66 1.84
N VAL A 64 -12.53 -6.38 2.24
CA VAL A 64 -13.68 -5.50 2.45
C VAL A 64 -14.49 -5.34 1.17
N TRP A 65 -13.84 -5.15 0.02
CA TRP A 65 -14.51 -5.04 -1.27
C TRP A 65 -15.17 -6.36 -1.70
N ILE A 66 -14.53 -7.50 -1.44
CA ILE A 66 -15.11 -8.84 -1.66
C ILE A 66 -16.33 -9.05 -0.77
N VAL A 67 -16.24 -8.76 0.53
CA VAL A 67 -17.37 -8.88 1.47
C VAL A 67 -18.53 -7.99 1.03
N TRP A 68 -18.27 -6.75 0.61
CA TRP A 68 -19.30 -5.88 0.06
C TRP A 68 -19.95 -6.48 -1.19
N HIS A 69 -19.16 -7.02 -2.12
CA HIS A 69 -19.70 -7.77 -3.26
C HIS A 69 -20.63 -8.92 -2.81
N LEU A 70 -20.18 -9.74 -1.86
CA LEU A 70 -20.93 -10.88 -1.33
C LEU A 70 -22.27 -10.45 -0.72
N VAL A 71 -22.28 -9.39 0.09
CA VAL A 71 -23.50 -8.85 0.69
C VAL A 71 -24.49 -8.40 -0.38
N LEU A 72 -24.03 -7.67 -1.41
CA LEU A 72 -24.90 -7.22 -2.49
C LEU A 72 -25.46 -8.39 -3.32
N VAL A 73 -24.62 -9.37 -3.63
CA VAL A 73 -25.01 -10.55 -4.40
C VAL A 73 -26.09 -11.36 -3.68
N HIS A 74 -25.94 -11.61 -2.38
CA HIS A 74 -26.92 -12.37 -1.59
C HIS A 74 -28.18 -11.55 -1.27
N SER A 75 -28.10 -10.23 -1.40
CA SER A 75 -29.25 -9.32 -1.31
C SER A 75 -29.94 -9.11 -2.67
N GLU A 76 -29.58 -9.89 -3.70
CA GLU A 76 -30.13 -9.80 -5.06
C GLU A 76 -29.97 -8.41 -5.71
N ARG A 77 -28.89 -7.69 -5.35
CA ARG A 77 -28.56 -6.36 -5.88
C ARG A 77 -27.42 -6.42 -6.92
N PRO A 78 -27.31 -5.40 -7.80
CA PRO A 78 -26.14 -5.24 -8.66
C PRO A 78 -24.86 -5.12 -7.82
N ALA A 79 -23.89 -5.99 -8.09
CA ALA A 79 -22.72 -6.16 -7.23
C ALA A 79 -21.39 -6.11 -7.99
N TYR A 80 -21.39 -5.68 -9.26
CA TYR A 80 -20.14 -5.61 -10.03
C TYR A 80 -19.23 -4.46 -9.60
N LEU A 81 -19.79 -3.35 -9.08
CA LEU A 81 -19.00 -2.17 -8.69
C LEU A 81 -17.96 -2.47 -7.59
N PRO A 82 -18.28 -3.17 -6.48
CA PRO A 82 -17.26 -3.55 -5.51
C PRO A 82 -16.15 -4.46 -6.07
N LEU A 83 -16.48 -5.37 -7.00
CA LEU A 83 -15.47 -6.18 -7.68
C LEU A 83 -14.57 -5.33 -8.57
N VAL A 84 -15.14 -4.39 -9.33
CA VAL A 84 -14.35 -3.46 -10.15
C VAL A 84 -13.40 -2.65 -9.27
N ALA A 85 -13.91 -2.12 -8.15
CA ALA A 85 -13.09 -1.37 -7.19
C ALA A 85 -11.94 -2.21 -6.62
N GLY A 86 -12.23 -3.43 -6.14
CA GLY A 86 -11.20 -4.34 -5.65
C GLY A 86 -10.16 -4.73 -6.72
N LEU A 87 -10.59 -4.95 -7.97
CA LEU A 87 -9.69 -5.27 -9.09
C LEU A 87 -8.80 -4.07 -9.44
N VAL A 88 -9.37 -2.86 -9.49
CA VAL A 88 -8.60 -1.62 -9.72
C VAL A 88 -7.55 -1.45 -8.63
N ILE A 89 -7.88 -1.70 -7.37
CA ILE A 89 -6.92 -1.63 -6.25
C ILE A 89 -5.76 -2.61 -6.46
N LEU A 90 -6.05 -3.87 -6.81
CA LEU A 90 -5.02 -4.88 -7.08
C LEU A 90 -4.10 -4.48 -8.25
N LEU A 91 -4.67 -3.91 -9.31
CA LEU A 91 -3.91 -3.49 -10.50
C LEU A 91 -3.07 -2.22 -10.27
N VAL A 92 -3.62 -1.24 -9.55
CA VAL A 92 -2.94 0.05 -9.28
C VAL A 92 -1.85 -0.08 -8.24
N LYS A 93 -1.99 -0.99 -7.27
CA LYS A 93 -0.97 -1.20 -6.22
C LYS A 93 0.20 -2.07 -6.66
N PHE A 94 0.21 -2.52 -7.92
CA PHE A 94 1.32 -3.24 -8.58
C PHE A 94 1.96 -4.31 -7.69
N LEU A 95 1.13 -5.24 -7.24
CA LEU A 95 1.52 -6.38 -6.44
C LEU A 95 2.57 -7.25 -7.15
N PRO A 96 3.41 -7.98 -6.39
CA PRO A 96 4.16 -9.10 -6.96
C PRO A 96 3.17 -10.04 -7.68
N ARG A 97 3.52 -10.41 -8.91
CA ARG A 97 2.67 -11.23 -9.79
C ARG A 97 2.74 -12.70 -9.40
N THR A 98 2.30 -13.00 -8.18
CA THR A 98 2.21 -14.36 -7.67
C THR A 98 1.05 -15.12 -8.33
N PRO A 99 1.07 -16.46 -8.31
CA PRO A 99 -0.04 -17.26 -8.82
C PRO A 99 -1.40 -16.90 -8.20
N ALA A 100 -1.47 -16.65 -6.89
CA ALA A 100 -2.74 -16.29 -6.25
C ALA A 100 -3.21 -14.89 -6.67
N SER A 101 -2.32 -13.90 -6.80
CA SER A 101 -2.71 -12.54 -7.19
C SER A 101 -3.24 -12.49 -8.63
N ILE A 102 -2.63 -13.24 -9.55
CA ILE A 102 -3.11 -13.43 -10.93
C ILE A 102 -4.46 -14.13 -10.95
N THR A 103 -4.60 -15.22 -10.19
CA THR A 103 -5.83 -16.03 -10.13
C THR A 103 -6.99 -15.23 -9.55
N LEU A 104 -6.77 -14.50 -8.45
CA LEU A 104 -7.78 -13.64 -7.84
C LEU A 104 -8.23 -12.54 -8.80
N SER A 105 -7.29 -11.86 -9.45
CA SER A 105 -7.58 -10.80 -10.43
C SER A 105 -8.36 -11.33 -11.63
N GLY A 106 -7.97 -12.50 -12.15
CA GLY A 106 -8.67 -13.17 -13.24
C GLY A 106 -10.09 -13.60 -12.87
N LEU A 107 -10.29 -14.16 -11.69
CA LEU A 107 -11.62 -14.51 -11.18
C LEU A 107 -12.51 -13.27 -11.01
N MET A 108 -11.96 -12.20 -10.43
CA MET A 108 -12.69 -10.93 -10.27
C MET A 108 -13.12 -10.37 -11.63
N LEU A 109 -12.21 -10.34 -12.62
CA LEU A 109 -12.52 -9.89 -13.97
C LEU A 109 -13.63 -10.73 -14.64
N ALA A 110 -13.53 -12.06 -14.55
CA ALA A 110 -14.54 -12.96 -15.10
C ALA A 110 -15.92 -12.71 -14.47
N LEU A 111 -15.98 -12.55 -13.15
CA LEU A 111 -17.22 -12.26 -12.42
C LEU A 111 -17.79 -10.87 -12.76
N ILE A 112 -16.94 -9.87 -12.95
CA ILE A 112 -17.36 -8.54 -13.43
C ILE A 112 -18.07 -8.68 -14.78
N VAL A 113 -17.45 -9.36 -15.75
CA VAL A 113 -18.02 -9.55 -17.10
C VAL A 113 -19.35 -10.31 -17.04
N ILE A 114 -19.41 -11.42 -16.29
CA ILE A 114 -20.64 -12.20 -16.13
C ILE A 114 -21.75 -11.33 -15.54
N ARG A 115 -21.47 -10.63 -14.43
CA ARG A 115 -22.45 -9.82 -13.71
C ARG A 115 -22.91 -8.59 -14.51
N MET A 116 -22.05 -8.01 -15.33
CA MET A 116 -22.43 -6.91 -16.23
C MET A 116 -23.34 -7.39 -17.38
N ARG A 117 -23.13 -8.61 -17.88
CA ARG A 117 -23.92 -9.16 -19.00
C ARG A 117 -25.27 -9.69 -18.57
N THR A 118 -25.37 -10.31 -17.40
CA THR A 118 -26.57 -11.12 -17.11
C THR A 118 -27.80 -10.29 -16.77
N SER A 119 -27.71 -9.02 -16.32
CA SER A 119 -28.83 -8.17 -15.81
C SER A 119 -29.76 -8.79 -14.75
N MET A 120 -29.72 -10.11 -14.60
CA MET A 120 -30.48 -10.99 -13.74
C MET A 120 -29.55 -11.56 -12.67
N THR A 121 -30.15 -11.84 -11.52
CA THR A 121 -29.56 -12.58 -10.42
C THR A 121 -29.18 -13.99 -10.89
N LEU A 122 -27.90 -14.37 -10.73
CA LEU A 122 -27.45 -15.74 -10.95
C LEU A 122 -28.23 -16.74 -10.06
N PRO A 123 -28.44 -17.99 -10.49
CA PRO A 123 -29.05 -19.02 -9.65
C PRO A 123 -28.34 -19.15 -8.30
N ARG A 124 -29.08 -19.45 -7.22
CA ARG A 124 -28.53 -19.53 -5.85
C ARG A 124 -27.28 -20.39 -5.75
N ARG A 125 -27.26 -21.55 -6.43
CA ARG A 125 -26.08 -22.44 -6.48
C ARG A 125 -24.87 -21.77 -7.12
N ALA A 126 -25.05 -21.09 -8.26
CA ALA A 126 -23.96 -20.38 -8.93
C ALA A 126 -23.45 -19.19 -8.09
N THR A 127 -24.36 -18.46 -7.43
CA THR A 127 -24.01 -17.41 -6.49
C THR A 127 -23.18 -17.94 -5.31
N LEU A 128 -23.57 -19.08 -4.73
CA LEU A 128 -22.80 -19.72 -3.66
C LEU A 128 -21.42 -20.16 -4.15
N CYS A 129 -21.33 -20.87 -5.29
CA CYS A 129 -20.05 -21.34 -5.83
C CYS A 129 -19.10 -20.18 -6.14
N THR A 130 -19.58 -19.10 -6.76
CA THR A 130 -18.74 -17.93 -7.08
C THR A 130 -18.28 -17.18 -5.82
N SER A 131 -19.12 -17.14 -4.78
CA SER A 131 -18.75 -16.55 -3.49
C SER A 131 -17.68 -17.38 -2.77
N LEU A 132 -17.84 -18.70 -2.74
CA LEU A 132 -16.84 -19.62 -2.17
C LEU A 132 -15.53 -19.56 -2.95
N ALA A 133 -15.58 -19.48 -4.28
CA ALA A 133 -14.40 -19.33 -5.11
C ALA A 133 -13.65 -18.03 -4.80
N LEU A 134 -14.36 -16.90 -4.63
CA LEU A 134 -13.75 -15.62 -4.24
C LEU A 134 -13.10 -15.68 -2.86
N ILE A 135 -13.77 -16.29 -1.88
CA ILE A 135 -13.21 -16.46 -0.53
C ILE A 135 -11.95 -17.35 -0.58
N ALA A 136 -12.00 -18.46 -1.32
CA ALA A 136 -10.88 -19.38 -1.43
C ALA A 136 -9.67 -18.74 -2.12
N THR A 137 -9.87 -18.05 -3.25
CA THR A 137 -8.76 -17.37 -3.94
C THR A 137 -8.23 -16.18 -3.16
N TRP A 138 -9.07 -15.44 -2.44
CA TRP A 138 -8.61 -14.39 -1.52
C TRP A 138 -7.81 -14.98 -0.35
N THR A 139 -8.24 -16.12 0.21
CA THR A 139 -7.52 -16.78 1.30
C THR A 139 -6.14 -17.25 0.82
N TRP A 140 -6.06 -17.83 -0.38
CA TRP A 140 -4.77 -18.20 -0.99
C TRP A 140 -3.89 -16.96 -1.21
N PHE A 141 -4.45 -15.86 -1.73
CA PHE A 141 -3.73 -14.60 -1.86
C PHE A 141 -3.22 -14.07 -0.52
N TYR A 142 -4.02 -14.14 0.55
CA TYR A 142 -3.60 -13.76 1.89
C TYR A 142 -2.45 -14.64 2.42
N VAL A 143 -2.50 -15.95 2.18
CA VAL A 143 -1.41 -16.87 2.58
C VAL A 143 -0.12 -16.55 1.83
N GLU A 144 -0.17 -16.38 0.50
CA GLU A 144 1.02 -15.95 -0.26
C GLU A 144 1.53 -14.59 0.21
N TRP A 145 0.65 -13.67 0.61
CA TRP A 145 1.03 -12.40 1.21
C TRP A 145 1.77 -12.55 2.55
N GLN A 146 1.45 -13.57 3.35
CA GLN A 146 2.21 -13.88 4.56
C GLN A 146 3.57 -14.50 4.21
N VAL A 147 3.63 -15.36 3.20
CA VAL A 147 4.88 -15.97 2.71
C VAL A 147 5.84 -14.91 2.17
N ILE A 148 5.35 -13.88 1.48
CA ILE A 148 6.18 -12.76 1.00
C ILE A 148 6.88 -12.02 2.15
N GLN A 149 6.23 -11.93 3.32
CA GLN A 149 6.74 -11.13 4.42
C GLN A 149 7.71 -11.90 5.32
N ASN A 150 7.50 -13.20 5.48
CA ASN A 150 8.19 -14.00 6.48
C ASN A 150 9.12 -15.02 5.84
N CYS A 151 10.33 -15.15 6.39
CA CYS A 151 11.20 -16.26 6.06
C CYS A 151 10.56 -17.58 6.53
N GLY A 152 10.39 -18.55 5.62
CA GLY A 152 9.78 -19.84 5.93
C GLY A 152 10.74 -20.88 6.51
N ARG A 153 12.04 -20.56 6.60
CA ARG A 153 13.08 -21.48 7.08
C ARG A 153 13.26 -21.41 8.58
N GLU A 154 13.48 -22.57 9.21
CA GLU A 154 13.93 -22.62 10.61
C GLU A 154 15.39 -22.22 10.68
N LEU A 155 15.66 -21.17 11.47
CA LEU A 155 16.99 -20.60 11.63
C LEU A 155 17.49 -20.88 13.04
N THR A 156 18.79 -21.15 13.16
CA THR A 156 19.44 -21.28 14.47
C THR A 156 20.11 -19.96 14.80
N PHE A 157 19.77 -19.39 15.95
CA PHE A 157 20.41 -18.19 16.46
C PHE A 157 21.81 -18.54 17.00
N ASP A 158 22.82 -17.75 16.60
CA ASP A 158 24.19 -17.86 17.11
C ASP A 158 24.64 -16.53 17.71
N PRO A 159 24.65 -16.37 19.06
CA PRO A 159 24.98 -15.10 19.69
C PRO A 159 26.44 -14.66 19.49
N SER A 160 27.32 -15.53 18.97
CA SER A 160 28.73 -15.19 18.69
C SER A 160 28.93 -14.47 17.35
N ARG A 161 27.91 -14.49 16.48
CA ARG A 161 27.98 -13.94 15.12
C ARG A 161 27.17 -12.65 15.05
N SER A 162 27.74 -11.62 14.43
CA SER A 162 27.14 -10.28 14.41
C SER A 162 25.87 -10.18 13.56
N ILE A 163 25.15 -9.08 13.73
CA ILE A 163 24.15 -8.57 12.78
C ILE A 163 24.74 -7.34 12.12
N VAL A 164 24.81 -7.33 10.78
CA VAL A 164 25.35 -6.19 10.04
C VAL A 164 24.22 -5.43 9.34
N CYS A 165 24.17 -4.11 9.54
CA CYS A 165 23.24 -3.24 8.85
C CYS A 165 23.94 -2.59 7.64
N LEU A 166 23.51 -2.95 6.44
CA LEU A 166 23.95 -2.37 5.18
C LEU A 166 22.83 -1.46 4.64
N GLY A 167 23.08 -0.16 4.54
CA GLY A 167 22.10 0.73 3.95
C GLY A 167 22.60 2.13 3.68
N ASP A 168 21.67 3.04 3.38
CA ASP A 168 22.00 4.43 3.06
C ASP A 168 21.91 5.34 4.29
N SER A 169 21.30 6.51 4.17
CA SER A 169 21.30 7.53 5.22
C SER A 169 20.40 7.20 6.41
N LEU A 170 19.38 6.36 6.23
CA LEU A 170 18.54 5.90 7.37
C LEU A 170 19.28 4.88 8.23
N THR A 171 20.20 4.15 7.62
CA THR A 171 21.12 3.22 8.32
C THR A 171 22.30 3.96 8.93
N ASP A 172 22.94 4.86 8.17
CA ASP A 172 24.10 5.66 8.61
C ASP A 172 23.74 6.65 9.73
N GLY A 173 22.52 7.23 9.67
CA GLY A 173 22.05 8.25 10.58
C GLY A 173 22.49 9.67 10.21
N MET A 174 22.05 10.64 11.01
CA MET A 174 22.49 12.03 10.90
C MET A 174 22.72 12.62 12.29
N LEU A 175 23.97 13.00 12.57
CA LEU A 175 24.38 13.49 13.89
C LEU A 175 23.42 14.57 14.43
N PRO A 176 23.02 14.47 15.71
CA PRO A 176 23.56 13.57 16.74
C PRO A 176 22.98 12.15 16.73
N ASP A 177 22.07 11.82 15.80
CA ASP A 177 21.56 10.47 15.63
C ASP A 177 22.53 9.60 14.79
N HIS A 178 22.66 8.35 15.16
CA HIS A 178 23.58 7.38 14.54
C HIS A 178 22.82 6.28 13.76
N GLY A 179 21.57 6.57 13.37
CA GLY A 179 20.73 5.67 12.60
C GLY A 179 20.05 4.62 13.45
N PHE A 180 19.20 3.81 12.82
CA PHE A 180 18.47 2.75 13.52
C PHE A 180 19.32 1.60 14.10
N PRO A 181 20.55 1.30 13.61
CA PRO A 181 21.36 0.23 14.19
C PRO A 181 21.70 0.46 15.66
N ASP A 182 21.86 1.71 16.09
CA ASP A 182 22.15 2.07 17.49
C ASP A 182 21.05 1.63 18.45
N PRO A 183 19.79 2.10 18.32
CA PRO A 183 18.70 1.63 19.18
C PRO A 183 18.38 0.14 18.97
N LEU A 184 18.68 -0.44 17.80
CA LEU A 184 18.55 -1.89 17.58
C LEU A 184 19.56 -2.67 18.44
N SER A 185 20.80 -2.17 18.57
CA SER A 185 21.83 -2.79 19.42
C SER A 185 21.43 -2.86 20.89
N GLU A 186 20.65 -1.89 21.36
CA GLU A 186 20.13 -1.90 22.73
C GLU A 186 19.06 -3.00 22.93
N MET A 187 18.35 -3.39 21.87
CA MET A 187 17.26 -4.38 21.95
C MET A 187 17.75 -5.83 21.91
N LEU A 188 18.91 -6.09 21.28
CA LEU A 188 19.38 -7.44 20.95
C LEU A 188 20.56 -7.87 21.83
N GLU A 189 20.69 -9.18 22.10
CA GLU A 189 21.82 -9.79 22.84
C GLU A 189 23.06 -10.03 21.97
N VAL A 190 23.08 -9.49 20.75
CA VAL A 190 24.13 -9.72 19.75
C VAL A 190 24.70 -8.40 19.27
N GLU A 191 25.96 -8.41 18.84
CA GLU A 191 26.60 -7.23 18.26
C GLU A 191 25.87 -6.80 16.98
N VAL A 192 25.40 -5.55 16.97
CA VAL A 192 24.80 -4.91 15.81
C VAL A 192 25.79 -3.91 15.24
N ILE A 193 26.18 -4.09 13.97
CA ILE A 193 27.24 -3.35 13.32
C ILE A 193 26.63 -2.43 12.26
N ASN A 194 26.82 -1.12 12.45
CA ASN A 194 26.39 -0.13 11.48
C ASN A 194 27.42 0.01 10.35
N LEU A 195 27.08 -0.47 9.14
CA LEU A 195 27.82 -0.23 7.91
C LEU A 195 27.00 0.62 6.92
N GLY A 196 26.13 1.49 7.45
CA GLY A 196 25.45 2.52 6.69
C GLY A 196 26.43 3.43 5.96
N THR A 197 26.05 3.91 4.78
CA THR A 197 26.77 4.98 4.10
C THR A 197 25.78 5.85 3.37
N SER A 198 25.60 7.09 3.84
CA SER A 198 24.66 8.03 3.25
C SER A 198 24.87 8.18 1.73
N GLY A 199 23.79 8.04 0.96
CA GLY A 199 23.80 8.29 -0.48
C GLY A 199 24.16 7.12 -1.39
N ILE A 200 24.43 5.92 -0.86
CA ILE A 200 24.89 4.80 -1.69
C ILE A 200 23.76 4.10 -2.45
N ALA A 201 24.07 3.67 -3.67
CA ALA A 201 23.22 2.78 -4.46
C ALA A 201 23.54 1.29 -4.19
N THR A 202 22.65 0.39 -4.62
CA THR A 202 22.82 -1.07 -4.46
C THR A 202 24.14 -1.60 -5.01
N SER A 203 24.65 -1.03 -6.11
CA SER A 203 25.94 -1.43 -6.69
C SER A 203 27.13 -1.12 -5.79
N GLN A 204 27.05 -0.02 -5.03
CA GLN A 204 28.08 0.34 -4.06
C GLN A 204 27.96 -0.54 -2.80
N GLY A 205 26.73 -0.83 -2.35
CA GLY A 205 26.49 -1.80 -1.27
C GLY A 205 27.04 -3.18 -1.59
N LEU A 206 26.84 -3.66 -2.82
CA LEU A 206 27.44 -4.91 -3.32
C LEU A 206 28.98 -4.87 -3.35
N GLY A 207 29.58 -3.68 -3.47
CA GLY A 207 31.03 -3.51 -3.33
C GLY A 207 31.53 -3.68 -1.89
N GLN A 208 30.66 -3.65 -0.89
CA GLN A 208 31.02 -3.73 0.55
C GLN A 208 30.99 -5.16 1.12
N MET A 209 30.64 -6.18 0.32
CA MET A 209 30.42 -7.54 0.84
C MET A 209 31.62 -8.12 1.59
N GLN A 210 32.86 -7.88 1.13
CA GLN A 210 34.06 -8.34 1.86
C GLN A 210 34.20 -7.68 3.24
N ARG A 211 33.85 -6.39 3.35
CA ARG A 211 33.86 -5.67 4.64
C ARG A 211 32.77 -6.23 5.56
N ILE A 212 31.57 -6.46 5.03
CA ILE A 212 30.46 -7.08 5.77
C ILE A 212 30.90 -8.44 6.35
N PHE A 213 31.51 -9.31 5.54
CA PHE A 213 31.91 -10.65 5.97
C PHE A 213 33.09 -10.67 6.95
N SER A 214 33.89 -9.60 7.02
CA SER A 214 34.96 -9.49 8.03
C SER A 214 34.44 -9.44 9.46
N HIS A 215 33.14 -9.19 9.64
CA HIS A 215 32.45 -9.18 10.93
C HIS A 215 31.73 -10.49 11.27
N ASP A 216 31.89 -11.54 10.46
CA ASP A 216 31.20 -12.84 10.61
C ASP A 216 29.69 -12.72 10.94
N PRO A 217 28.89 -12.11 10.03
CA PRO A 217 27.48 -11.89 10.30
C PRO A 217 26.66 -13.18 10.20
N GLN A 218 25.74 -13.40 11.13
CA GLN A 218 24.65 -14.37 10.95
C GLN A 218 23.46 -13.78 10.17
N LEU A 219 23.35 -12.46 10.16
CA LEU A 219 22.25 -11.73 9.55
C LEU A 219 22.76 -10.41 8.95
N VAL A 220 22.31 -10.10 7.74
CA VAL A 220 22.54 -8.80 7.09
C VAL A 220 21.20 -8.12 6.85
N ILE A 221 21.01 -6.94 7.43
CA ILE A 221 19.85 -6.08 7.16
C ILE A 221 20.21 -5.18 5.98
N VAL A 222 19.38 -5.21 4.93
CA VAL A 222 19.63 -4.47 3.69
C VAL A 222 18.57 -3.40 3.47
N GLU A 223 18.99 -2.15 3.57
CA GLU A 223 18.18 -0.95 3.35
C GLU A 223 18.78 -0.18 2.16
N LEU A 224 18.55 -0.68 0.94
CA LEU A 224 19.11 -0.10 -0.28
C LEU A 224 18.12 -0.08 -1.44
N GLY A 225 18.30 0.87 -2.35
CA GLY A 225 17.54 0.96 -3.60
C GLY A 225 16.73 2.24 -3.79
N GLY A 226 16.67 3.13 -2.78
CA GLY A 226 16.13 4.49 -2.95
C GLY A 226 17.04 5.34 -3.85
N HIS A 227 18.34 5.34 -3.55
CA HIS A 227 19.34 6.09 -4.32
C HIS A 227 19.54 5.57 -5.75
N ASP A 228 19.27 4.29 -6.01
CA ASP A 228 19.25 3.76 -7.38
C ASP A 228 18.28 4.54 -8.27
N LEU A 229 17.05 4.80 -7.79
CA LEU A 229 16.07 5.57 -8.53
C LEU A 229 16.54 7.03 -8.69
N LEU A 230 17.05 7.66 -7.62
CA LEU A 230 17.53 9.05 -7.66
C LEU A 230 18.71 9.23 -8.63
N GLN A 231 19.54 8.20 -8.79
CA GLN A 231 20.68 8.18 -9.70
C GLN A 231 20.32 7.66 -11.11
N GLY A 232 19.05 7.38 -11.39
CA GLY A 232 18.58 6.91 -12.70
C GLY A 232 19.00 5.49 -13.06
N LYS A 233 19.28 4.63 -12.07
CA LYS A 233 19.52 3.19 -12.29
C LYS A 233 18.22 2.48 -12.63
N SER A 234 18.31 1.43 -13.45
CA SER A 234 17.15 0.65 -13.83
C SER A 234 16.73 -0.30 -12.70
N ARG A 235 15.42 -0.58 -12.63
CA ARG A 235 14.85 -1.60 -11.74
C ARG A 235 15.59 -2.94 -11.84
N ASP A 236 15.88 -3.38 -13.07
CA ASP A 236 16.52 -4.68 -13.31
C ASP A 236 17.96 -4.71 -12.77
N GLN A 237 18.70 -3.60 -12.87
CA GLN A 237 20.04 -3.51 -12.27
C GLN A 237 19.96 -3.53 -10.75
N THR A 238 19.02 -2.78 -10.16
CA THR A 238 18.78 -2.79 -8.71
C THR A 238 18.40 -4.20 -8.23
N LYS A 239 17.50 -4.90 -8.96
CA LYS A 239 17.14 -6.29 -8.68
C LYS A 239 18.35 -7.20 -8.71
N ALA A 240 19.15 -7.12 -9.78
CA ALA A 240 20.33 -7.97 -9.95
C ALA A 240 21.37 -7.76 -8.85
N ASN A 241 21.55 -6.52 -8.38
CA ASN A 241 22.46 -6.23 -7.27
C ASN A 241 21.94 -6.78 -5.94
N LEU A 242 20.66 -6.56 -5.62
CA LEU A 242 20.05 -7.09 -4.39
C LEU A 242 20.08 -8.63 -4.35
N LEU A 243 19.79 -9.29 -5.47
CA LEU A 243 19.90 -10.75 -5.57
C LEU A 243 21.33 -11.24 -5.33
N GLN A 244 22.34 -10.56 -5.88
CA GLN A 244 23.74 -10.90 -5.64
C GLN A 244 24.15 -10.68 -4.18
N ILE A 245 23.66 -9.63 -3.52
CA ILE A 245 23.88 -9.41 -2.08
C ILE A 245 23.31 -10.60 -1.29
N ILE A 246 22.07 -11.01 -1.58
CA ILE A 246 21.40 -12.15 -0.92
C ILE A 246 22.18 -13.45 -1.15
N GLU A 247 22.58 -13.73 -2.39
CA GLU A 247 23.36 -14.92 -2.74
C GLU A 247 24.69 -14.96 -1.98
N GLN A 248 25.44 -13.87 -1.96
CA GLN A 248 26.73 -13.81 -1.26
C GLN A 248 26.57 -13.96 0.26
N CYS A 249 25.52 -13.38 0.87
CA CYS A 249 25.24 -13.58 2.29
C CYS A 249 25.01 -15.06 2.61
N ARG A 250 24.18 -15.73 1.81
CA ARG A 250 23.88 -17.16 2.01
C ARG A 250 25.10 -18.05 1.86
N LEU A 251 26.02 -17.73 0.94
CA LEU A 251 27.29 -18.45 0.80
C LEU A 251 28.17 -18.34 2.06
N GLN A 252 27.97 -17.32 2.89
CA GLN A 252 28.62 -17.14 4.19
C GLN A 252 27.75 -17.60 5.38
N ASN A 253 26.68 -18.36 5.12
CA ASN A 253 25.69 -18.76 6.12
C ASN A 253 25.11 -17.57 6.89
N ALA A 254 24.95 -16.42 6.20
CA ALA A 254 24.28 -15.25 6.72
C ALA A 254 22.90 -15.13 6.07
N GLU A 255 21.87 -14.92 6.88
CA GLU A 255 20.53 -14.62 6.40
C GLU A 255 20.39 -13.15 6.02
N VAL A 256 19.29 -12.82 5.34
CA VAL A 256 19.00 -11.44 4.93
C VAL A 256 17.63 -11.01 5.42
N VAL A 257 17.59 -9.81 6.00
CA VAL A 257 16.36 -9.03 6.19
C VAL A 257 16.39 -7.92 5.15
N LEU A 258 15.42 -7.92 4.24
CA LEU A 258 15.28 -6.89 3.22
C LEU A 258 14.29 -5.82 3.68
N MET A 259 14.73 -4.57 3.72
CA MET A 259 13.84 -3.44 4.02
C MET A 259 13.20 -2.94 2.74
N GLU A 260 11.87 -2.93 2.70
CA GLU A 260 11.15 -2.42 1.54
C GLU A 260 11.20 -0.89 1.50
N ILE A 261 11.71 -0.34 0.39
CA ILE A 261 11.82 1.11 0.19
C ILE A 261 10.69 1.60 -0.73
N PRO A 262 9.67 2.30 -0.19
CA PRO A 262 8.64 2.91 -1.02
C PRO A 262 9.22 4.13 -1.76
N ARG A 263 9.47 4.00 -3.06
CA ARG A 263 10.05 5.04 -3.91
C ARG A 263 9.04 6.07 -4.43
N GLY A 264 7.86 6.12 -3.82
CA GLY A 264 6.81 7.07 -4.14
C GLY A 264 5.60 6.91 -3.23
N PHE A 265 4.82 7.99 -3.08
CA PHE A 265 3.70 8.01 -2.13
C PHE A 265 2.55 7.11 -2.59
N MET A 266 2.10 7.30 -3.84
CA MET A 266 1.00 6.56 -4.47
C MET A 266 1.46 5.39 -5.32
N PHE A 267 2.57 5.58 -6.04
CA PHE A 267 3.10 4.67 -7.03
C PHE A 267 4.60 4.49 -6.80
N ASP A 268 5.04 3.24 -6.75
CA ASP A 268 6.45 2.86 -6.73
C ASP A 268 6.92 2.56 -8.16
N PRO A 269 7.86 3.34 -8.73
CA PRO A 269 8.43 3.09 -10.05
C PRO A 269 9.07 1.72 -10.22
N PHE A 270 9.47 1.06 -9.13
CA PHE A 270 10.10 -0.26 -9.18
C PHE A 270 9.11 -1.41 -8.90
N TRP A 271 7.80 -1.12 -8.81
CA TRP A 271 6.72 -2.11 -8.76
C TRP A 271 6.92 -3.19 -7.69
N ALA A 272 7.10 -2.78 -6.42
CA ALA A 272 7.24 -3.70 -5.29
C ALA A 272 8.40 -4.70 -5.46
N LEU A 273 9.53 -4.19 -5.97
CA LEU A 273 10.73 -4.97 -6.28
C LEU A 273 11.18 -5.87 -5.11
N GLU A 274 11.19 -5.34 -3.90
CA GLU A 274 11.63 -6.04 -2.70
C GLU A 274 10.69 -7.19 -2.33
N ARG A 275 9.37 -7.03 -2.55
CA ARG A 275 8.41 -8.12 -2.36
C ARG A 275 8.58 -9.24 -3.37
N GLU A 276 8.92 -8.90 -4.62
CA GLU A 276 9.24 -9.87 -5.66
C GLU A 276 10.51 -10.66 -5.28
N ILE A 277 11.56 -9.97 -4.84
CA ILE A 277 12.79 -10.61 -4.36
C ILE A 277 12.51 -11.49 -3.14
N ALA A 278 11.75 -11.01 -2.15
CA ALA A 278 11.41 -11.76 -0.95
C ALA A 278 10.66 -13.06 -1.29
N TYR A 279 9.69 -12.99 -2.22
CA TYR A 279 8.99 -14.16 -2.71
C TYR A 279 9.89 -15.16 -3.45
N GLU A 280 10.79 -14.67 -4.31
CA GLU A 280 11.69 -15.51 -5.11
C GLU A 280 12.79 -16.17 -4.27
N THR A 281 13.22 -15.48 -3.21
CA THR A 281 14.40 -15.90 -2.44
C THR A 281 14.06 -16.45 -1.07
N ASP A 282 12.87 -16.25 -0.51
CA ASP A 282 12.52 -16.64 0.87
C ASP A 282 13.43 -15.94 1.90
N VAL A 283 13.51 -14.62 1.80
CA VAL A 283 14.14 -13.74 2.80
C VAL A 283 13.07 -13.04 3.62
N GLN A 284 13.41 -12.64 4.84
CA GLN A 284 12.51 -11.85 5.68
C GLN A 284 12.37 -10.44 5.10
N LEU A 285 11.13 -9.93 4.99
CA LEU A 285 10.86 -8.59 4.48
C LEU A 285 10.31 -7.69 5.59
N VAL A 286 10.92 -6.53 5.79
CA VAL A 286 10.31 -5.44 6.56
C VAL A 286 9.46 -4.60 5.60
N SER A 287 8.13 -4.71 5.74
CA SER A 287 7.18 -4.00 4.87
C SER A 287 7.37 -2.48 4.91
N ASP A 288 7.04 -1.79 3.82
CA ASP A 288 7.12 -0.32 3.68
C ASP A 288 6.40 0.52 4.76
N THR A 289 5.67 -0.11 5.67
CA THR A 289 5.07 0.48 6.87
C THR A 289 6.09 1.28 7.70
N TRP A 290 7.32 0.79 7.86
CA TRP A 290 8.34 1.46 8.68
C TRP A 290 8.63 2.89 8.18
N LEU A 291 8.86 3.07 6.87
CA LEU A 291 9.18 4.37 6.30
C LEU A 291 7.94 5.25 6.23
N ARG A 292 6.79 4.67 5.87
CA ARG A 292 5.52 5.41 5.79
C ARG A 292 5.07 5.95 7.14
N GLU A 293 5.26 5.18 8.21
CA GLU A 293 4.95 5.64 9.57
C GLU A 293 5.81 6.85 9.94
N ILE A 294 7.12 6.80 9.66
CA ILE A 294 8.04 7.90 9.96
C ILE A 294 7.70 9.15 9.15
N VAL A 295 7.40 8.99 7.87
CA VAL A 295 7.00 10.10 6.98
C VAL A 295 5.64 10.67 7.37
N LEU A 296 4.63 9.85 7.71
CA LEU A 296 3.31 10.34 8.15
C LEU A 296 3.36 11.07 9.50
N MET A 297 4.30 10.69 10.36
CA MET A 297 4.54 11.33 11.67
C MET A 297 5.45 12.57 11.56
N SER A 298 5.76 13.02 10.35
CA SER A 298 6.57 14.21 10.09
C SER A 298 5.75 15.50 10.06
N PRO A 299 6.30 16.67 10.46
CA PRO A 299 5.63 17.97 10.32
C PRO A 299 5.28 18.32 8.86
N TYR A 300 5.94 17.67 7.89
CA TYR A 300 5.73 17.87 6.46
C TYR A 300 4.57 17.05 5.87
N ALA A 301 3.97 16.13 6.64
CA ALA A 301 2.82 15.32 6.21
C ALA A 301 1.66 15.40 7.24
N PRO A 302 0.39 15.48 6.80
CA PRO A 302 -0.75 15.25 7.70
C PRO A 302 -0.83 13.75 8.07
N PRO A 303 -1.00 13.37 9.37
CA PRO A 303 -1.33 14.21 10.52
C PRO A 303 -0.13 14.74 11.34
N GLY A 304 1.11 14.36 11.02
CA GLY A 304 2.33 14.74 11.75
C GLY A 304 2.54 16.26 11.91
N ARG A 305 2.00 17.09 11.00
CA ARG A 305 1.98 18.57 11.15
C ARG A 305 1.38 19.07 12.48
N TRP A 306 0.47 18.32 13.07
CA TRP A 306 -0.20 18.68 14.32
C TRP A 306 0.34 17.89 15.53
N MET A 307 1.39 17.10 15.34
CA MET A 307 1.98 16.25 16.35
C MET A 307 3.38 16.78 16.72
N PRO A 308 3.67 17.06 18.01
CA PRO A 308 5.00 17.51 18.44
C PRO A 308 6.08 16.41 18.33
N ASP A 309 5.67 15.17 18.11
CA ASP A 309 6.52 13.98 18.10
C ASP A 309 6.99 13.60 16.70
N SER A 310 7.63 14.56 15.99
CA SER A 310 8.28 14.27 14.71
C SER A 310 9.27 13.12 14.85
N ARG A 311 9.28 12.26 13.83
CA ARG A 311 10.26 11.16 13.67
C ARG A 311 11.32 11.45 12.61
N LEU A 312 11.11 12.50 11.81
CA LEU A 312 12.12 13.04 10.91
C LEU A 312 12.87 14.17 11.60
N SER A 313 14.11 14.34 11.16
CA SER A 313 14.98 15.46 11.52
C SER A 313 14.42 16.78 10.95
N ASP A 314 15.05 17.90 11.31
CA ASP A 314 14.66 19.23 10.86
C ASP A 314 14.75 19.42 9.33
N ASP A 315 15.49 18.55 8.62
CA ASP A 315 15.54 18.58 7.16
C ASP A 315 14.37 17.86 6.46
N GLY A 316 13.55 17.13 7.23
CA GLY A 316 12.41 16.39 6.71
C GLY A 316 12.73 15.18 5.83
N ILE A 317 13.99 14.72 5.83
CA ILE A 317 14.46 13.58 5.03
C ILE A 317 15.06 12.50 5.94
N HIS A 318 15.98 12.87 6.82
CA HIS A 318 16.64 11.93 7.72
C HIS A 318 15.78 11.62 8.94
N SER A 319 15.97 10.45 9.56
CA SER A 319 15.37 10.15 10.86
C SER A 319 16.03 10.97 11.97
N ASN A 320 15.26 11.27 13.02
CA ASN A 320 15.82 11.66 14.31
C ASN A 320 15.86 10.44 15.25
N ALA A 321 16.35 10.59 16.48
CA ALA A 321 16.42 9.50 17.46
C ALA A 321 15.09 8.75 17.69
N ARG A 322 13.94 9.43 17.63
CA ARG A 322 12.62 8.76 17.73
C ARG A 322 12.30 7.96 16.48
N GLY A 323 12.64 8.49 15.30
CA GLY A 323 12.52 7.80 14.03
C GLY A 323 13.40 6.55 13.99
N SER A 324 14.68 6.69 14.31
CA SER A 324 15.65 5.58 14.35
C SER A 324 15.20 4.48 15.33
N LYS A 325 14.67 4.85 16.50
CA LYS A 325 14.04 3.90 17.43
C LYS A 325 12.81 3.20 16.84
N ALA A 326 11.97 3.91 16.08
CA ALA A 326 10.81 3.30 15.43
C ALA A 326 11.23 2.34 14.31
N ILE A 327 12.24 2.68 13.50
CA ILE A 327 12.80 1.77 12.49
C ILE A 327 13.34 0.51 13.17
N ALA A 328 14.14 0.68 14.23
CA ALA A 328 14.70 -0.42 15.00
C ALA A 328 13.62 -1.37 15.52
N GLN A 329 12.46 -0.86 15.99
CA GLN A 329 11.35 -1.71 16.42
C GLN A 329 10.78 -2.56 15.27
N HIS A 330 10.62 -1.99 14.07
CA HIS A 330 10.14 -2.76 12.91
C HIS A 330 11.13 -3.85 12.51
N VAL A 331 12.43 -3.54 12.52
CA VAL A 331 13.49 -4.50 12.23
C VAL A 331 13.55 -5.58 13.31
N ALA A 332 13.50 -5.21 14.58
CA ALA A 332 13.48 -6.12 15.70
C ALA A 332 12.29 -7.09 15.62
N ASN A 333 11.09 -6.61 15.30
CA ASN A 333 9.93 -7.48 15.11
C ASN A 333 10.13 -8.49 13.98
N ALA A 334 10.80 -8.11 12.89
CA ALA A 334 11.12 -9.03 11.80
C ALA A 334 12.17 -10.07 12.23
N ILE A 335 13.19 -9.66 12.98
CA ILE A 335 14.20 -10.56 13.57
C ILE A 335 13.56 -11.54 14.57
N HIS A 336 12.61 -11.07 15.36
CA HIS A 336 11.83 -11.91 16.30
C HIS A 336 11.09 -13.03 15.56
N GLN A 337 10.51 -12.74 14.39
CA GLN A 337 9.84 -13.76 13.58
C GLN A 337 10.81 -14.82 13.05
N MET A 338 12.09 -14.48 12.87
CA MET A 338 13.13 -15.38 12.37
C MET A 338 13.75 -16.25 13.47
N TYR A 339 14.07 -15.66 14.62
CA TYR A 339 14.87 -16.31 15.67
C TYR A 339 14.11 -16.53 16.99
N GLY A 340 12.91 -15.96 17.14
CA GLY A 340 12.14 -16.00 18.38
C GLY A 340 12.73 -15.11 19.48
N ASP A 341 12.41 -15.44 20.73
CA ASP A 341 12.78 -14.63 21.90
C ASP A 341 14.27 -14.66 22.24
N SER A 342 15.02 -15.65 21.76
CA SER A 342 16.41 -15.91 22.16
C SER A 342 17.40 -14.83 21.76
N ILE A 343 17.02 -13.94 20.85
CA ILE A 343 17.88 -12.87 20.31
C ILE A 343 17.77 -11.55 21.09
N PHE A 344 16.78 -11.40 21.97
CA PHE A 344 16.47 -10.14 22.66
C PHE A 344 17.09 -10.05 24.05
N GLN A 345 17.52 -8.84 24.43
CA GLN A 345 18.01 -8.59 25.78
C GLN A 345 16.93 -8.83 26.84
N PRO A 346 17.30 -9.28 28.06
CA PRO A 346 16.33 -9.52 29.10
C PRO A 346 15.69 -8.20 29.53
N GLY A 347 14.37 -8.07 29.33
CA GLY A 347 13.61 -6.88 29.73
C GLY A 347 13.23 -5.92 28.60
N TYR A 348 13.61 -6.19 27.35
CA TYR A 348 13.16 -5.43 26.17
C TYR A 348 11.78 -5.86 25.62
N ARG A 349 10.96 -6.51 26.46
CA ARG A 349 9.60 -6.97 26.15
C ARG A 349 8.55 -5.88 26.33
#